data_AF-A0A165GYF0-F1
#
_entry.id   AF-A0A165GYF0-F1
#
_cell.length_a   1.000
_cell.length_b   1.000
_cell.length_c   1.000
_cell.angle_alpha   90.00
_cell.angle_beta   90.00
_cell.angle_gamma   90.00
#
_symmetry.space_group_name_H-M   'P 1'
#
loop_
_entity.id
_entity.type
_entity.pdbx_description
1 polymer ?
#
loop_
_entity_poly.entity_id
_entity_poly.type
_entity_poly.pdbx_seq_one_letter_code
_entity_poly.pdbx_strand_id
1 'polypeptide(L)' 'GERYFITFIDGKSHHLVVHLMKTKDEALRHTKAYFERAEAETGKRANILR' A
#
# COMPACT_ATOMS: atom_id res chain seq x y z
N GLY A 1 11.21 7.64 16.79
CA GLY A 1 11.48 6.49 15.92
C GLY A 1 10.20 6.07 15.23
N GLU A 2 10.33 5.32 14.15
CA GLU A 2 9.19 4.67 13.48
C GLU A 2 8.56 3.65 14.42
N ARG A 3 7.24 3.69 14.58
CA ARG A 3 6.49 2.88 15.57
C ARG A 3 5.57 1.86 14.91
N TYR A 4 5.26 2.09 13.64
CA TYR A 4 4.35 1.28 12.86
C TYR A 4 4.94 1.04 11.48
N PHE A 5 4.45 0.02 10.80
CA PHE A 5 4.73 -0.18 9.39
C PHE A 5 3.48 -0.74 8.71
N ILE A 6 3.39 -0.50 7.41
CA ILE A 6 2.39 -1.10 6.54
C ILE A 6 3.09 -1.74 5.35
N THR A 7 2.63 -2.92 4.98
CA THR A 7 3.15 -3.69 3.85
C THR A 7 2.09 -3.84 2.79
N PHE A 8 2.48 -3.65 1.53
CA PHE A 8 1.66 -3.98 0.38
C PHE A 8 2.35 -5.06 -0.43
N ILE A 9 1.61 -6.11 -0.78
CA ILE A 9 2.10 -7.24 -1.56
C ILE A 9 1.27 -7.30 -2.84
N ASP A 10 1.93 -7.18 -3.98
CA ASP A 10 1.28 -7.42 -5.27
C ASP A 10 1.02 -8.91 -5.46
N GLY A 11 -0.24 -9.30 -5.67
CA GLY A 11 -0.64 -10.70 -5.75
C GLY A 11 -0.14 -11.45 -7.00
N LYS A 12 0.33 -10.75 -8.03
CA LYS A 12 0.84 -11.37 -9.27
C LYS A 12 2.36 -11.53 -9.24
N SER A 13 3.07 -10.46 -8.90
CA SER A 13 4.54 -10.39 -8.95
C SER A 13 5.20 -10.71 -7.61
N HIS A 14 4.44 -10.79 -6.52
CA HIS A 14 4.95 -10.85 -5.15
C HIS A 14 5.86 -9.67 -4.80
N HIS A 15 5.76 -8.55 -5.53
CA HIS A 15 6.49 -7.34 -5.20
C HIS A 15 6.00 -6.79 -3.86
N LEU A 16 6.94 -6.60 -2.92
CA LEU A 16 6.69 -6.13 -1.57
C LEU A 16 7.11 -4.66 -1.44
N VAL A 17 6.19 -3.84 -0.94
CA VAL A 17 6.46 -2.45 -0.55
C VAL A 17 6.24 -2.31 0.95
N VAL A 18 7.18 -1.68 1.65
CA VAL A 18 7.09 -1.41 3.09
C VAL A 18 7.20 0.09 3.34
N HIS A 19 6.26 0.64 4.11
CA HIS A 19 6.34 2.01 4.62
C HIS A 19 6.45 1.98 6.13
N LEU A 20 7.49 2.64 6.65
CA LEU A 20 7.64 2.90 8.08
C LEU A 20 6.88 4.17 8.44
N MET A 21 6.21 4.16 9.60
CA MET A 21 5.32 5.24 10.03
C MET A 21 5.50 5.57 11.51
N LYS A 22 5.26 6.85 11.84
CA LYS A 22 5.32 7.36 13.22
C LYS A 22 3.96 7.28 13.90
N THR A 23 2.88 7.49 13.13
CA THR A 23 1.49 7.36 13.61
C THR A 23 0.67 6.41 12.75
N LYS A 24 -0.45 5.90 13.29
CA LYS A 24 -1.35 5.00 12.55
C LYS A 24 -2.13 5.72 11.45
N ASP A 25 -2.36 7.02 11.60
CA ASP A 25 -3.14 7.81 10.62
C ASP A 25 -2.44 7.91 9.26
N GLU A 26 -1.11 7.74 9.24
CA GLU A 26 -0.30 7.68 8.02
C GLU A 26 -0.69 6.50 7.12
N ALA A 27 -1.25 5.42 7.69
CA ALA A 27 -1.60 4.20 6.96
C ALA A 27 -2.62 4.47 5.85
N LEU A 28 -3.62 5.34 6.10
CA LEU A 28 -4.64 5.66 5.10
C LEU A 28 -4.02 6.38 3.89
N ARG A 29 -3.08 7.29 4.14
CA ARG A 29 -2.35 8.02 3.09
C ARG A 29 -1.51 7.07 2.24
N HIS A 30 -0.75 6.18 2.87
CA HIS A 30 0.06 5.18 2.15
C HIS A 30 -0.81 4.18 1.36
N THR A 31 -1.95 3.78 1.93
CA THR A 31 -2.91 2.88 1.27
C THR A 31 -3.51 3.52 0.03
N LYS A 32 -3.97 4.77 0.15
CA LYS A 32 -4.51 5.53 -0.98
C LYS A 32 -3.47 5.68 -2.11
N ALA A 33 -2.25 6.10 -1.77
CA ALA A 33 -1.18 6.27 -2.74
C ALA A 33 -0.80 4.96 -3.45
N TYR A 34 -0.78 3.84 -2.72
CA TYR A 34 -0.50 2.53 -3.30
C TYR A 34 -1.56 2.12 -4.32
N PHE A 35 -2.85 2.29 -3.99
CA PHE A 35 -3.93 1.94 -4.92
C PHE A 35 -4.00 2.89 -6.11
N GLU A 36 -3.88 4.20 -5.92
CA GLU A 36 -3.87 5.15 -7.04
C GLU A 36 -2.77 4.81 -8.05
N ARG A 37 -1.58 4.44 -7.56
CA ARG A 37 -0.48 3.97 -8.40
C ARG A 37 -0.82 2.66 -9.11
N ALA A 38 -1.27 1.64 -8.36
CA ALA A 38 -1.54 0.32 -8.92
C ALA A 38 -2.68 0.35 -9.97
N GLU A 39 -3.73 1.13 -9.72
CA GLU A 39 -4.85 1.30 -10.65
C GLU A 39 -4.42 2.09 -11.90
N ALA A 40 -3.58 3.13 -11.75
CA ALA A 40 -3.01 3.86 -12.87
C ALA A 40 -2.09 3.00 -13.75
N GLU A 41 -1.25 2.15 -13.14
CA GLU A 41 -0.32 1.27 -13.84
C GLU A 41 -1.04 0.10 -14.55
N THR A 42 -2.13 -0.42 -13.97
CA THR A 42 -2.79 -1.63 -14.49
C THR A 42 -4.07 -1.35 -15.28
N GLY A 43 -4.65 -0.15 -15.16
CA GLY A 43 -5.95 0.20 -15.72
C GLY A 43 -7.12 -0.56 -15.09
N LYS A 44 -6.90 -1.27 -13.98
CA LYS A 44 -7.88 -2.09 -13.28
C LYS A 44 -8.07 -1.55 -11.87
N ARG A 45 -9.30 -1.64 -11.35
CA ARG A 45 -9.53 -1.36 -9.93
C ARG A 45 -8.84 -2.37 -9.03
N ALA A 46 -8.30 -1.88 -7.92
CA ALA A 46 -7.66 -2.72 -6.91
C ALA A 46 -8.71 -3.64 -6.27
N ASN A 47 -8.48 -4.95 -6.34
CA ASN A 47 -9.26 -5.94 -5.60
C ASN A 47 -8.59 -6.17 -4.25
N ILE A 48 -9.18 -5.61 -3.19
CA ILE A 48 -8.58 -5.60 -1.85
C ILE A 48 -9.15 -6.76 -1.05
N LEU A 49 -8.28 -7.69 -0.65
CA LEU A 49 -8.54 -8.59 0.48
C LEU A 49 -8.06 -7.88 1.73
N ARG A 50 -8.96 -7.64 2.68
CA ARG A 50 -8.72 -6.80 3.85
C ARG A 50 -8.90 -7.58 5.14
#